data_AF-A0A4V0HZI5-F1
#
_entry.id   AF-A0A4V0HZI5-F1
#
_cell.length_a   1.000
_cell.length_b   1.000
_cell.length_c   1.000
_cell.angle_alpha   90.00
_cell.angle_beta   90.00
_cell.angle_gamma   90.00
#
_symmetry.space_group_name_H-M   'P 1'
#
loop_
_entity.id
_entity.type
_entity.pdbx_description
1 polymer ?
#
loop_
_entity_poly.entity_id
_entity_poly.type
_entity_poly.pdbx_seq_one_letter_code
_entity_poly.pdbx_strand_id
1 'polypeptide(L)'
;MSLTDPDPVAPPPRRPLVRWLWTSNPLYVISAGLFLYGLRESFGAQTREVDTWALMGGLAGYTLLLAAAAFVLVKVAGAWDDVRTVLLLVVLMFLATSVTFDELLVFEPRRGMLFNLGGLAFAVLLSEGVLHGLGLRLPVLYRVPYHLALALFFLYPIALAELRTGDAETVLWALWGFGPAAAVVTLTLLPAARRGSAYLRGTGSPWPWPFYPWSLFVFLAAAVCGRSFLLCWSLHTPQAASDLAFGPHFLVPFGFAVAAVVLEIGIAAWSRRTQLLALAVPVGTVALAGLGHQPDEVYREFLGHFAARLGGTPLFVSLVAATGFYLIAAVRRVPLAFDGFVLAVAATAIVGPHSLWLNDATGVRVAPLAAAVSVAVTVALVRRDGWRLLLAGSVAAAWLGHLGWWGYRVLREQVAGLDYLTAGLVLLPAAVLVSLGKSGALARWARVWLRRVFPGRIDPVLHVARGNE
;
A
#
# COMPACT_ATOMS: atom_id res chain seq x y z
N MET A 1 36.74 18.26 -53.08
CA MET A 1 36.89 17.52 -51.81
C MET A 1 35.58 17.72 -51.05
N SER A 2 34.61 16.81 -51.24
CA SER A 2 33.25 16.90 -50.70
C SER A 2 33.09 15.80 -49.65
N LEU A 3 32.99 16.20 -48.38
CA LEU A 3 32.69 15.30 -47.26
C LEU A 3 31.19 14.98 -47.29
N THR A 4 30.87 13.74 -47.67
CA THR A 4 29.52 13.17 -47.51
C THR A 4 29.32 12.76 -46.06
N ASP A 5 28.36 13.39 -45.40
CA ASP A 5 27.83 12.97 -44.10
C ASP A 5 27.28 11.53 -44.17
N PRO A 6 27.50 10.68 -43.16
CA PRO A 6 26.85 9.37 -43.09
C PRO A 6 25.36 9.53 -42.75
N ASP A 7 24.52 8.85 -43.51
CA ASP A 7 23.07 8.79 -43.28
C ASP A 7 22.73 8.37 -41.84
N PRO A 8 21.70 8.97 -41.22
CA PRO A 8 21.24 8.57 -39.90
C PRO A 8 20.66 7.14 -39.96
N VAL A 9 21.33 6.20 -39.29
CA VAL A 9 20.88 4.83 -39.10
C VAL A 9 19.49 4.84 -38.44
N ALA A 10 18.48 4.37 -39.17
CA ALA A 10 17.13 4.26 -38.65
C ALA A 10 17.09 3.32 -37.42
N PRO A 11 16.40 3.70 -36.33
CA PRO A 11 16.29 2.82 -35.16
C PRO A 11 15.53 1.54 -35.53
N PRO A 12 15.99 0.35 -35.07
CA PRO A 12 15.36 -0.91 -35.43
C PRO A 12 13.89 -0.96 -34.96
N PRO A 13 13.00 -1.63 -35.72
CA PRO A 13 11.58 -1.70 -35.40
C PRO A 13 11.34 -2.40 -34.06
N ARG A 14 10.66 -1.70 -33.15
CA ARG A 14 10.24 -2.22 -31.85
C ARG A 14 9.14 -3.27 -32.06
N ARG A 15 9.47 -4.57 -31.92
CA ARG A 15 8.49 -5.65 -31.72
C ARG A 15 8.47 -6.07 -30.25
N PRO A 16 7.84 -5.27 -29.35
CA PRO A 16 7.93 -5.48 -27.90
C PRO A 16 7.26 -6.78 -27.45
N LEU A 17 6.18 -7.21 -28.13
CA LEU A 17 5.38 -8.38 -27.74
C LEU A 17 6.08 -9.71 -28.02
N VAL A 18 6.69 -9.86 -29.21
CA VAL A 18 7.43 -11.08 -29.57
C VAL A 18 8.68 -11.22 -28.71
N ARG A 19 9.39 -10.11 -28.47
CA ARG A 19 10.54 -10.09 -27.55
C ARG A 19 10.09 -10.43 -26.13
N TRP A 20 8.98 -9.88 -25.64
CA TRP A 20 8.46 -10.16 -24.30
C TRP A 20 8.00 -11.61 -24.11
N LEU A 21 7.31 -12.20 -25.09
CA LEU A 21 6.91 -13.62 -25.07
C LEU A 21 8.13 -14.56 -25.08
N TRP A 22 9.15 -14.23 -25.85
CA TRP A 22 10.41 -14.99 -25.89
C TRP A 22 11.27 -14.81 -24.63
N THR A 23 11.21 -13.66 -23.95
CA THR A 23 12.03 -13.39 -22.75
C THR A 23 11.32 -13.64 -21.42
N SER A 24 10.00 -13.89 -21.42
CA SER A 24 9.20 -14.04 -20.18
C SER A 24 8.50 -15.40 -20.07
N ASN A 25 8.92 -16.37 -20.90
CA ASN A 25 8.34 -17.71 -21.12
C ASN A 25 7.12 -18.05 -20.23
N PRO A 26 5.89 -17.64 -20.61
CA PRO A 26 4.69 -17.81 -19.80
C PRO A 26 4.30 -19.29 -19.60
N LEU A 27 4.90 -20.19 -20.38
CA LEU A 27 4.62 -21.63 -20.31
C LEU A 27 4.94 -22.22 -18.94
N TYR A 28 5.92 -21.68 -18.21
CA TYR A 28 6.19 -22.14 -16.85
C TYR A 28 5.02 -21.87 -15.90
N VAL A 29 4.42 -20.68 -15.99
CA VAL A 29 3.27 -20.30 -15.16
C VAL A 29 2.04 -21.12 -15.54
N ILE A 30 1.81 -21.32 -16.83
CA ILE A 30 0.72 -22.16 -17.34
C ILE A 30 0.91 -23.61 -16.89
N SER A 31 2.12 -24.15 -16.96
CA SER A 31 2.46 -25.49 -16.47
C SER A 31 2.18 -25.64 -14.98
N ALA A 32 2.60 -24.68 -14.16
CA ALA A 32 2.33 -24.72 -12.73
C ALA A 32 0.82 -24.64 -12.43
N GLY A 33 0.09 -23.79 -13.14
CA GLY A 33 -1.37 -23.70 -13.02
C GLY A 33 -2.09 -24.99 -13.43
N LEU A 34 -1.72 -25.60 -14.55
CA LEU A 34 -2.26 -26.88 -15.01
C LEU A 34 -1.93 -28.02 -14.05
N PHE A 35 -0.72 -28.03 -13.48
CA PHE A 35 -0.32 -29.02 -12.49
C PHE A 35 -1.15 -28.91 -11.20
N LEU A 36 -1.32 -27.69 -10.67
CA LEU A 36 -2.17 -27.44 -9.50
C LEU A 36 -3.64 -27.80 -9.77
N TYR A 37 -4.16 -27.47 -10.96
CA TYR A 37 -5.50 -27.86 -11.38
C TYR A 37 -5.64 -29.38 -11.44
N GLY A 38 -4.68 -30.09 -12.05
CA GLY A 38 -4.67 -31.54 -12.12
C GLY A 38 -4.63 -32.21 -10.75
N LEU A 39 -3.84 -31.68 -9.81
CA LEU A 39 -3.85 -32.15 -8.42
C LEU A 39 -5.21 -31.94 -7.76
N ARG A 40 -5.81 -30.75 -7.93
CA ARG A 40 -7.13 -30.45 -7.37
C ARG A 40 -8.22 -31.39 -7.91
N GLU A 41 -8.25 -31.65 -9.20
CA GLU A 41 -9.21 -32.57 -9.82
C GLU A 41 -8.97 -34.03 -9.39
N SER A 42 -7.71 -34.44 -9.23
CA SER A 42 -7.37 -35.83 -8.86
C SER A 42 -7.66 -36.15 -7.40
N PHE A 43 -7.60 -35.16 -6.51
CA PHE A 43 -7.71 -35.34 -5.06
C PHE A 43 -8.88 -34.56 -4.43
N GLY A 44 -9.76 -33.98 -5.26
CA GLY A 44 -10.85 -33.10 -4.83
C GLY A 44 -12.01 -33.83 -4.13
N ALA A 45 -12.39 -33.31 -2.96
CA ALA A 45 -13.55 -33.62 -2.12
C ALA A 45 -13.45 -34.77 -1.09
N GLN A 46 -12.48 -35.69 -1.16
CA GLN A 46 -12.27 -36.71 -0.11
C GLN A 46 -10.79 -37.12 -0.01
N THR A 47 -10.00 -36.48 0.85
CA THR A 47 -8.63 -36.94 1.13
C THR A 47 -8.64 -38.03 2.20
N ARG A 48 -8.49 -39.29 1.81
CA ARG A 48 -8.11 -40.37 2.74
C ARG A 48 -6.60 -40.28 3.02
N GLU A 49 -6.11 -41.01 4.02
CA GLU A 49 -4.70 -40.95 4.44
C GLU A 49 -3.70 -41.21 3.31
N VAL A 50 -4.05 -42.12 2.38
CA VAL A 50 -3.23 -42.46 1.21
C VAL A 50 -3.11 -41.29 0.23
N ASP A 51 -4.16 -40.49 0.10
CA ASP A 51 -4.25 -39.37 -0.85
C ASP A 51 -3.39 -38.18 -0.40
N THR A 52 -3.23 -38.00 0.92
CA THR A 52 -2.47 -36.88 1.49
C THR A 52 -0.97 -36.99 1.20
N TRP A 53 -0.38 -38.17 1.38
CA TRP A 53 1.03 -38.41 1.09
C TRP A 53 1.32 -38.31 -0.40
N ALA A 54 0.41 -38.79 -1.26
CA ALA A 54 0.52 -38.65 -2.71
C ALA A 54 0.48 -37.18 -3.14
N LEU A 55 -0.42 -36.38 -2.57
CA LEU A 55 -0.53 -34.95 -2.82
C LEU A 55 0.74 -34.19 -2.38
N MET A 56 1.24 -34.47 -1.17
CA MET A 56 2.51 -33.90 -0.69
C MET A 56 3.68 -34.29 -1.58
N GLY A 57 3.77 -35.56 -1.96
CA GLY A 57 4.79 -36.08 -2.88
C GLY A 57 4.72 -35.40 -4.25
N GLY A 58 3.52 -35.19 -4.79
CA GLY A 58 3.30 -34.49 -6.05
C GLY A 58 3.77 -33.02 -5.99
N LEU A 59 3.36 -32.28 -4.96
CA LEU A 59 3.77 -30.88 -4.76
C LEU A 59 5.29 -30.77 -4.56
N ALA A 60 5.87 -31.59 -3.68
CA ALA A 60 7.31 -31.60 -3.42
C ALA A 60 8.11 -32.01 -4.67
N GLY A 61 7.65 -33.06 -5.38
CA GLY A 61 8.28 -33.56 -6.60
C GLY A 61 8.29 -32.53 -7.72
N TYR A 62 7.16 -31.84 -7.96
CA TYR A 62 7.10 -30.77 -8.95
C TYR A 62 7.98 -29.57 -8.56
N THR A 63 8.03 -29.23 -7.28
CA THR A 63 8.90 -28.15 -6.78
C THR A 63 10.38 -28.48 -6.97
N LEU A 64 10.77 -29.73 -6.71
CA LEU A 64 12.13 -30.23 -6.98
C LEU A 64 12.44 -30.21 -8.48
N LEU A 65 11.48 -30.56 -9.34
CA LEU A 65 11.65 -30.50 -10.79
C LEU A 65 11.90 -29.06 -11.26
N LEU A 66 11.14 -28.08 -10.75
CA LEU A 66 11.36 -26.67 -11.04
C LEU A 66 12.74 -26.19 -10.54
N ALA A 67 13.14 -26.58 -9.33
CA ALA A 67 14.44 -26.25 -8.77
C ALA A 67 15.60 -26.86 -9.60
N ALA A 68 15.46 -28.11 -10.03
CA ALA A 68 16.41 -28.78 -10.90
C ALA A 68 16.47 -28.11 -12.29
N ALA A 69 15.32 -27.74 -12.87
CA ALA A 69 15.26 -27.00 -14.12
C ALA A 69 15.98 -25.65 -14.02
N ALA A 70 15.78 -24.89 -12.93
CA ALA A 70 16.52 -23.66 -12.68
C ALA A 70 18.04 -23.90 -12.61
N PHE A 71 18.48 -24.97 -11.95
CA PHE A 71 19.89 -25.33 -11.87
C PHE A 71 20.49 -25.65 -13.24
N VAL A 72 19.80 -26.47 -14.06
CA VAL A 72 20.22 -26.83 -15.42
C VAL A 72 20.28 -25.59 -16.31
N LEU A 73 19.26 -24.72 -16.27
CA LEU A 73 19.22 -23.49 -17.07
C LEU A 73 20.40 -22.57 -16.78
N VAL A 74 20.78 -22.41 -15.50
CA VAL A 74 21.94 -21.57 -15.13
C VAL A 74 23.26 -22.24 -15.47
N LYS A 75 23.45 -23.51 -15.07
CA LYS A 75 24.77 -24.16 -15.16
C LYS A 75 25.11 -24.66 -16.55
N VAL A 76 24.12 -25.07 -17.34
CA VAL A 76 24.32 -25.63 -18.68
C VAL A 76 24.09 -24.57 -19.76
N ALA A 77 22.99 -23.80 -19.65
CA ALA A 77 22.60 -22.86 -20.70
C ALA A 77 23.02 -21.40 -20.43
N GLY A 78 23.44 -21.06 -19.20
CA GLY A 78 23.75 -19.67 -18.82
C GLY A 78 22.54 -18.73 -18.92
N ALA A 79 21.31 -19.27 -18.97
CA ALA A 79 20.10 -18.52 -19.26
C ALA A 79 19.49 -17.92 -17.99
N TRP A 80 19.90 -16.70 -17.64
CA TRP A 80 19.47 -16.03 -16.41
C TRP A 80 18.13 -15.31 -16.49
N ASP A 81 17.64 -14.97 -17.69
CA ASP A 81 16.40 -14.22 -17.84
C ASP A 81 15.17 -15.05 -17.41
N ASP A 82 15.12 -16.33 -17.80
CA ASP A 82 14.02 -17.24 -17.50
C ASP A 82 14.05 -17.79 -16.06
N VAL A 83 15.25 -17.93 -15.49
CA VAL A 83 15.46 -18.51 -14.16
C VAL A 83 14.74 -17.73 -13.07
N ARG A 84 14.63 -16.41 -13.19
CA ARG A 84 13.89 -15.59 -12.23
C ARG A 84 12.44 -16.05 -12.09
N THR A 85 11.76 -16.29 -13.21
CA THR A 85 10.36 -16.74 -13.22
C THR A 85 10.25 -18.13 -12.61
N VAL A 86 11.17 -19.04 -12.95
CA VAL A 86 11.20 -20.39 -12.37
C VAL A 86 11.42 -20.35 -10.85
N LEU A 87 12.32 -19.50 -10.36
CA LEU A 87 12.55 -19.33 -8.92
C LEU A 87 11.33 -18.75 -8.19
N LEU A 88 10.61 -17.80 -8.81
CA LEU A 88 9.35 -17.29 -8.26
C LEU A 88 8.27 -18.38 -8.24
N LEU A 89 8.25 -19.29 -9.23
CA LEU A 89 7.35 -20.44 -9.22
C LEU A 89 7.69 -21.45 -8.13
N VAL A 90 8.97 -21.66 -7.82
CA VAL A 90 9.36 -22.49 -6.65
C VAL A 90 8.77 -21.88 -5.36
N VAL A 91 8.84 -20.56 -5.19
CA VAL A 91 8.23 -19.87 -4.05
C VAL A 91 6.70 -19.94 -4.08
N LEU A 92 6.09 -19.85 -5.27
CA LEU A 92 4.65 -20.08 -5.44
C LEU A 92 4.26 -21.49 -4.98
N MET A 93 5.08 -22.49 -5.30
CA MET A 93 4.82 -23.86 -4.89
C MET A 93 4.89 -24.02 -3.37
N PHE A 94 5.84 -23.36 -2.69
CA PHE A 94 5.85 -23.34 -1.22
C PHE A 94 4.56 -22.75 -0.64
N LEU A 95 4.06 -21.66 -1.24
CA LEU A 95 2.79 -21.08 -0.84
C LEU A 95 1.63 -22.06 -1.07
N ALA A 96 1.57 -22.69 -2.25
CA ALA A 96 0.55 -23.68 -2.57
C ALA A 96 0.56 -24.82 -1.54
N THR A 97 1.75 -25.37 -1.23
CA THR A 97 1.94 -26.39 -0.20
C THR A 97 1.43 -25.92 1.17
N SER A 98 1.68 -24.67 1.57
CA SER A 98 1.18 -24.14 2.85
C SER A 98 -0.35 -24.09 2.92
N VAL A 99 -1.03 -23.79 1.80
CA VAL A 99 -2.50 -23.68 1.74
C VAL A 99 -3.16 -25.07 1.70
N THR A 100 -2.58 -26.00 0.93
CA THR A 100 -3.17 -27.32 0.70
C THR A 100 -3.44 -28.10 1.98
N PHE A 101 -2.64 -27.89 3.02
CA PHE A 101 -2.78 -28.62 4.30
C PHE A 101 -3.56 -27.87 5.37
N ASP A 102 -4.18 -26.73 5.06
CA ASP A 102 -5.05 -26.03 6.01
C ASP A 102 -6.26 -26.86 6.42
N GLU A 103 -6.89 -27.55 5.47
CA GLU A 103 -8.05 -28.40 5.77
C GLU A 103 -7.65 -29.56 6.68
N LEU A 104 -6.45 -30.11 6.51
CA LEU A 104 -5.94 -31.14 7.43
C LEU A 104 -5.70 -30.61 8.83
N LEU A 105 -5.33 -29.34 9.01
CA LEU A 105 -5.25 -28.74 10.34
C LEU A 105 -6.61 -28.69 11.04
N VAL A 106 -7.69 -28.59 10.26
CA VAL A 106 -9.07 -28.60 10.76
C VAL A 106 -9.51 -30.00 11.15
N PHE A 107 -9.36 -30.97 10.25
CA PHE A 107 -9.91 -32.31 10.45
C PHE A 107 -8.99 -33.22 11.26
N GLU A 108 -7.68 -33.08 11.12
CA GLU A 108 -6.67 -33.92 11.77
C GLU A 108 -5.45 -33.09 12.26
N PRO A 109 -5.60 -32.31 13.35
CA PRO A 109 -4.64 -31.27 13.75
C PRO A 109 -3.18 -31.74 13.86
N ARG A 110 -2.95 -32.95 14.41
CA ARG A 110 -1.60 -33.52 14.56
C ARG A 110 -0.95 -33.77 13.19
N ARG A 111 -1.70 -34.29 12.23
CA ARG A 111 -1.17 -34.57 10.88
C ARG A 111 -0.97 -33.26 10.13
N GLY A 112 -1.95 -32.35 10.15
CA GLY A 112 -1.82 -31.01 9.56
C GLY A 112 -0.58 -30.26 10.08
N MET A 113 -0.30 -30.34 11.39
CA MET A 113 0.89 -29.75 12.00
C MET A 113 2.18 -30.38 11.45
N LEU A 114 2.26 -31.73 11.40
CA LEU A 114 3.42 -32.43 10.85
C LEU A 114 3.68 -32.06 9.38
N PHE A 115 2.63 -32.00 8.55
CA PHE A 115 2.77 -31.61 7.14
C PHE A 115 3.19 -30.15 6.97
N ASN A 116 2.70 -29.23 7.79
CA ASN A 116 3.13 -27.82 7.74
C ASN A 116 4.58 -27.65 8.21
N LEU A 117 4.98 -28.31 9.30
CA LEU A 117 6.37 -28.29 9.77
C LEU A 117 7.32 -28.94 8.77
N GLY A 118 6.93 -30.08 8.20
CA GLY A 118 7.67 -30.75 7.14
C GLY A 118 7.78 -29.90 5.87
N GLY A 119 6.69 -29.25 5.47
CA GLY A 119 6.64 -28.31 4.35
C GLY A 119 7.54 -27.10 4.56
N LEU A 120 7.55 -26.52 5.76
CA LEU A 120 8.46 -25.43 6.13
C LEU A 120 9.93 -25.87 6.06
N ALA A 121 10.27 -27.01 6.67
CA ALA A 121 11.62 -27.55 6.62
C ALA A 121 12.07 -27.80 5.18
N PHE A 122 11.20 -28.40 4.36
CA PHE A 122 11.44 -28.60 2.93
C PHE A 122 11.65 -27.27 2.18
N ALA A 123 10.79 -26.28 2.41
CA ALA A 123 10.89 -24.98 1.76
C ALA A 123 12.21 -24.27 2.11
N VAL A 124 12.62 -24.29 3.38
CA VAL A 124 13.89 -23.71 3.84
C VAL A 124 15.08 -24.46 3.23
N LEU A 125 15.12 -25.79 3.33
CA LEU A 125 16.21 -26.61 2.79
C LEU A 125 16.36 -26.43 1.28
N LEU A 126 15.25 -26.47 0.54
CA LEU A 126 15.28 -26.30 -0.91
C LEU A 126 15.68 -24.88 -1.30
N SER A 127 15.17 -23.85 -0.62
CA SER A 127 15.56 -22.46 -0.88
C SER A 127 17.05 -22.25 -0.70
N GLU A 128 17.63 -22.76 0.40
CA GLU A 128 19.05 -22.66 0.67
C GLU A 128 19.89 -23.48 -0.30
N GLY A 129 19.43 -24.70 -0.65
CA GLY A 129 20.07 -25.53 -1.65
C GLY A 129 20.12 -24.86 -3.02
N VAL A 130 19.02 -24.22 -3.45
CA VAL A 130 18.95 -23.49 -4.72
C VAL A 130 19.83 -22.24 -4.69
N LEU A 131 19.77 -21.43 -3.64
CA LEU A 131 20.62 -20.24 -3.50
C LEU A 131 22.11 -20.61 -3.52
N HIS A 132 22.49 -21.63 -2.75
CA HIS A 132 23.86 -22.12 -2.70
C HIS A 132 24.31 -22.73 -4.03
N GLY A 133 23.50 -23.60 -4.64
CA GLY A 133 23.82 -24.27 -5.90
C GLY A 133 23.96 -23.32 -7.09
N LEU A 134 23.13 -22.27 -7.14
CA LEU A 134 23.21 -21.22 -8.15
C LEU A 134 24.32 -20.19 -7.86
N GLY A 135 24.95 -20.22 -6.69
CA GLY A 135 25.93 -19.22 -6.27
C GLY A 135 25.31 -17.85 -5.97
N LEU A 136 24.00 -17.78 -5.74
CA LEU A 136 23.28 -16.56 -5.39
C LEU A 136 23.41 -16.32 -3.89
N ARG A 137 24.07 -15.22 -3.51
CA ARG A 137 24.22 -14.85 -2.10
C ARG A 137 23.15 -13.84 -1.73
N LEU A 138 22.06 -14.31 -1.11
CA LEU A 138 21.07 -13.43 -0.50
C LEU A 138 21.61 -12.89 0.84
N PRO A 139 21.88 -11.58 0.97
CA PRO A 139 22.45 -11.05 2.21
C PRO A 139 21.52 -11.23 3.40
N VAL A 140 22.07 -11.28 4.62
CA VAL A 140 21.33 -11.60 5.86
C VAL A 140 20.07 -10.74 6.05
N LEU A 141 20.17 -9.43 5.79
CA LEU A 141 19.02 -8.50 5.93
C LEU A 141 17.86 -8.76 4.94
N TYR A 142 18.08 -9.54 3.88
CA TYR A 142 17.01 -10.04 3.01
C TYR A 142 16.66 -11.50 3.33
N ARG A 143 17.65 -12.30 3.75
CA ARG A 143 17.47 -13.72 4.09
C ARG A 143 16.60 -13.92 5.33
N VAL A 144 16.76 -13.11 6.37
CA VAL A 144 15.93 -13.15 7.57
C VAL A 144 14.45 -12.88 7.27
N PRO A 145 14.05 -11.76 6.63
CA PRO A 145 12.65 -11.52 6.30
C PRO A 145 12.05 -12.58 5.37
N TYR A 146 12.86 -13.14 4.45
CA TYR A 146 12.42 -14.24 3.60
C TYR A 146 12.00 -15.47 4.42
N HIS A 147 12.85 -15.92 5.35
CA HIS A 147 12.54 -17.07 6.20
C HIS A 147 11.43 -16.78 7.20
N LEU A 148 11.35 -15.55 7.73
CA LEU A 148 10.24 -15.13 8.57
C LEU A 148 8.91 -15.15 7.80
N ALA A 149 8.90 -14.79 6.51
CA ALA A 149 7.70 -14.88 5.69
C ALA A 149 7.28 -16.34 5.43
N LEU A 150 8.24 -17.23 5.15
CA LEU A 150 7.95 -18.67 5.06
C LEU A 150 7.41 -19.22 6.38
N ALA A 151 8.06 -18.89 7.49
CA ALA A 151 7.61 -19.29 8.83
C ALA A 151 6.19 -18.77 9.10
N LEU A 152 5.88 -17.52 8.73
CA LEU A 152 4.55 -16.97 8.85
C LEU A 152 3.51 -17.79 8.06
N PHE A 153 3.80 -18.18 6.82
CA PHE A 153 2.84 -18.92 5.99
C PHE A 153 2.54 -20.34 6.50
N PHE A 154 3.53 -21.02 7.09
CA PHE A 154 3.39 -22.39 7.57
C PHE A 154 3.05 -22.51 9.05
N LEU A 155 3.54 -21.61 9.91
CA LEU A 155 3.36 -21.71 11.37
C LEU A 155 2.12 -20.96 11.87
N TYR A 156 1.72 -19.87 11.20
CA TYR A 156 0.52 -19.13 11.61
C TYR A 156 -0.76 -19.97 11.57
N PRO A 157 -1.02 -20.78 10.52
CA PRO A 157 -2.20 -21.65 10.49
C PRO A 157 -2.20 -22.69 11.62
N ILE A 158 -1.02 -23.19 12.03
CA ILE A 158 -0.87 -24.12 13.16
C ILE A 158 -1.32 -23.44 14.46
N ALA A 159 -0.80 -22.25 14.73
CA ALA A 159 -1.19 -21.47 15.92
C ALA A 159 -2.68 -21.14 15.91
N LEU A 160 -3.24 -20.83 14.73
CA LEU A 160 -4.65 -20.54 14.57
C LEU A 160 -5.54 -21.77 14.77
N ALA A 161 -5.09 -22.95 14.34
CA ALA A 161 -5.82 -24.20 14.53
C ALA A 161 -5.99 -24.57 16.01
N GLU A 162 -5.00 -24.29 16.86
CA GLU A 162 -5.10 -24.47 18.31
C GLU A 162 -6.14 -23.52 18.92
N LEU A 163 -6.12 -22.25 18.49
CA LEU A 163 -7.05 -21.20 18.96
C LEU A 163 -8.49 -21.41 18.53
N ARG A 164 -8.74 -22.25 17.51
CA ARG A 164 -10.10 -22.56 17.03
C ARG A 164 -10.98 -23.24 18.08
N THR A 165 -10.39 -23.91 19.06
CA THR A 165 -11.13 -24.50 20.19
C THR A 165 -11.67 -23.45 21.18
N GLY A 166 -11.23 -22.20 21.05
CA GLY A 166 -11.69 -21.07 21.87
C GLY A 166 -12.96 -20.40 21.34
N ASP A 167 -13.23 -19.22 21.89
CA ASP A 167 -14.39 -18.40 21.52
C ASP A 167 -14.29 -17.84 20.09
N ALA A 168 -15.44 -17.64 19.44
CA ALA A 168 -15.55 -17.14 18.07
C ALA A 168 -14.87 -15.78 17.91
N GLU A 169 -14.99 -14.88 18.90
CA GLU A 169 -14.31 -13.59 18.90
C GLU A 169 -12.78 -13.77 18.84
N THR A 170 -12.23 -14.72 19.59
CA THR A 170 -10.78 -14.98 19.64
C THR A 170 -10.25 -15.44 18.28
N VAL A 171 -11.01 -16.31 17.61
CA VAL A 171 -10.66 -16.81 16.27
C VAL A 171 -10.68 -15.67 15.24
N LEU A 172 -11.68 -14.78 15.30
CA LEU A 172 -11.78 -13.62 14.40
C LEU A 172 -10.62 -12.64 14.58
N TRP A 173 -10.25 -12.33 15.83
CA TRP A 173 -9.06 -11.52 16.10
C TRP A 173 -7.76 -12.20 15.66
N ALA A 174 -7.67 -13.53 15.81
CA ALA A 174 -6.54 -14.29 15.32
C ALA A 174 -6.50 -14.35 13.79
N LEU A 175 -7.63 -14.38 13.08
CA LEU A 175 -7.66 -14.24 11.63
C LEU A 175 -7.20 -12.84 11.18
N TRP A 176 -7.69 -11.79 11.85
CA TRP A 176 -7.24 -10.41 11.60
C TRP A 176 -5.74 -10.24 11.90
N GLY A 177 -5.24 -10.89 12.96
CA GLY A 177 -3.86 -10.84 13.42
C GLY A 177 -2.80 -11.27 12.39
N PHE A 178 -3.20 -11.99 11.34
CA PHE A 178 -2.29 -12.38 10.26
C PHE A 178 -1.74 -11.16 9.51
N GLY A 179 -2.58 -10.15 9.26
CA GLY A 179 -2.19 -8.90 8.61
C GLY A 179 -1.11 -8.12 9.39
N PRO A 180 -1.33 -7.81 10.68
CA PRO A 180 -0.30 -7.25 11.56
C PRO A 180 0.97 -8.11 11.66
N ALA A 181 0.87 -9.43 11.77
CA ALA A 181 2.04 -10.30 11.80
C ALA A 181 2.87 -10.19 10.50
N ALA A 182 2.20 -10.20 9.35
CA ALA A 182 2.83 -9.95 8.06
C ALA A 182 3.45 -8.55 7.96
N ALA A 183 2.80 -7.55 8.56
CA ALA A 183 3.32 -6.18 8.63
C ALA A 183 4.65 -6.14 9.40
N VAL A 184 4.74 -6.79 10.56
CA VAL A 184 5.97 -6.88 11.36
C VAL A 184 7.09 -7.56 10.58
N VAL A 185 6.81 -8.70 9.94
CA VAL A 185 7.78 -9.40 9.07
C VAL A 185 8.28 -8.48 7.95
N THR A 186 7.36 -7.75 7.31
CA THR A 186 7.69 -6.81 6.23
C THR A 186 8.54 -5.63 6.73
N LEU A 187 8.28 -5.11 7.92
CA LEU A 187 9.08 -4.04 8.52
C LEU A 187 10.53 -4.47 8.81
N THR A 188 10.81 -5.77 8.97
CA THR A 188 12.20 -6.24 9.08
C THR A 188 13.02 -6.06 7.80
N LEU A 189 12.39 -5.70 6.66
CA LEU A 189 13.06 -5.29 5.42
C LEU A 189 13.58 -3.85 5.45
N LEU A 190 13.13 -3.01 6.39
CA LEU A 190 13.54 -1.60 6.47
C LEU A 190 15.07 -1.41 6.53
N PRO A 191 15.84 -2.18 7.34
CA PRO A 191 17.30 -2.08 7.36
C PRO A 191 17.92 -2.40 6.00
N ALA A 192 17.38 -3.37 5.26
CA ALA A 192 17.86 -3.73 3.93
C ALA A 192 17.54 -2.62 2.92
N ALA A 193 16.32 -2.08 2.95
CA ALA A 193 15.89 -0.97 2.09
C ALA A 193 16.78 0.26 2.24
N ARG A 194 17.14 0.62 3.49
CA ARG A 194 18.00 1.76 3.80
C ARG A 194 19.41 1.65 3.25
N ARG A 195 19.96 0.43 3.11
CA ARG A 195 21.32 0.23 2.57
C ARG A 195 21.39 0.30 1.04
N GLY A 196 20.26 0.21 0.35
CA GLY A 196 20.15 0.40 -1.10
C GLY A 196 20.95 -0.61 -1.94
N SER A 197 21.25 -0.22 -3.19
CA SER A 197 21.95 -1.09 -4.17
C SER A 197 23.38 -1.42 -3.77
N ALA A 198 24.03 -0.58 -2.97
CA ALA A 198 25.40 -0.78 -2.51
C ALA A 198 25.58 -2.10 -1.75
N TYR A 199 24.55 -2.54 -1.01
CA TYR A 199 24.56 -3.75 -0.20
C TYR A 199 24.47 -5.05 -1.00
N LEU A 200 24.08 -4.97 -2.28
CA LEU A 200 23.95 -6.12 -3.17
C LEU A 200 25.14 -6.30 -4.12
N ARG A 201 26.16 -5.43 -4.03
CA ARG A 201 27.38 -5.57 -4.83
C ARG A 201 28.08 -6.89 -4.48
N GLY A 202 28.41 -7.69 -5.50
CA GLY A 202 29.11 -8.97 -5.33
C GLY A 202 28.25 -10.16 -4.86
N THR A 203 26.92 -10.06 -4.97
CA THR A 203 25.98 -11.14 -4.59
C THR A 203 25.86 -12.27 -5.63
N GLY A 204 26.56 -12.16 -6.75
CA GLY A 204 26.52 -13.14 -7.85
C GLY A 204 25.26 -13.08 -8.71
N SER A 205 24.30 -12.20 -8.38
CA SER A 205 23.08 -12.01 -9.18
C SER A 205 23.36 -11.16 -10.43
N PRO A 206 22.86 -11.56 -11.61
CA PRO A 206 22.95 -10.76 -12.83
C PRO A 206 21.87 -9.66 -12.91
N TRP A 207 20.84 -9.71 -12.05
CA TRP A 207 19.71 -8.80 -12.16
C TRP A 207 19.98 -7.47 -11.46
N PRO A 208 19.65 -6.33 -12.09
CA PRO A 208 19.89 -5.02 -11.50
C PRO A 208 18.94 -4.74 -10.34
N TRP A 209 19.40 -3.94 -9.39
CA TRP A 209 18.55 -3.33 -8.38
C TRP A 209 17.58 -2.32 -9.06
N PRO A 210 16.27 -2.31 -8.75
CA PRO A 210 15.60 -3.00 -7.64
C PRO A 210 15.04 -4.39 -7.96
N PHE A 211 15.16 -4.93 -9.17
CA PHE A 211 14.50 -6.21 -9.52
C PHE A 211 14.97 -7.38 -8.65
N TYR A 212 16.26 -7.47 -8.35
CA TYR A 212 16.77 -8.38 -7.31
C TYR A 212 17.15 -7.60 -6.04
N PRO A 213 16.72 -8.04 -4.84
CA PRO A 213 15.82 -9.16 -4.54
C PRO A 213 14.34 -8.77 -4.44
N TRP A 214 13.94 -7.54 -4.78
CA TRP A 214 12.58 -7.06 -4.48
C TRP A 214 11.46 -7.80 -5.23
N SER A 215 11.72 -8.42 -6.39
CA SER A 215 10.71 -9.23 -7.08
C SER A 215 10.20 -10.37 -6.20
N LEU A 216 11.08 -10.99 -5.41
CA LEU A 216 10.72 -12.02 -4.44
C LEU A 216 9.77 -11.47 -3.37
N PHE A 217 10.09 -10.31 -2.79
CA PHE A 217 9.26 -9.71 -1.73
C PHE A 217 7.94 -9.15 -2.25
N VAL A 218 7.89 -8.63 -3.48
CA VAL A 218 6.63 -8.25 -4.14
C VAL A 218 5.75 -9.49 -4.34
N PHE A 219 6.36 -10.61 -4.75
CA PHE A 219 5.65 -11.87 -4.90
C PHE A 219 5.13 -12.40 -3.56
N LEU A 220 5.96 -12.40 -2.52
CA LEU A 220 5.55 -12.75 -1.15
C LEU A 220 4.47 -11.79 -0.61
N ALA A 221 4.52 -10.50 -0.96
CA ALA A 221 3.49 -9.55 -0.56
C ALA A 221 2.13 -9.88 -1.20
N ALA A 222 2.10 -10.24 -2.48
CA ALA A 222 0.90 -10.75 -3.12
C ALA A 222 0.41 -12.06 -2.47
N ALA A 223 1.35 -12.94 -2.09
CA ALA A 223 1.05 -14.16 -1.36
C ALA A 223 0.42 -13.88 0.01
N VAL A 224 0.85 -12.87 0.76
CA VAL A 224 0.21 -12.44 2.02
C VAL A 224 -1.25 -12.06 1.78
N CYS A 225 -1.54 -11.29 0.73
CA CYS A 225 -2.92 -10.91 0.41
C CYS A 225 -3.80 -12.14 0.12
N GLY A 226 -3.31 -13.06 -0.72
CA GLY A 226 -4.02 -14.31 -1.02
C GLY A 226 -4.17 -15.21 0.21
N ARG A 227 -3.12 -15.34 1.02
CA ARG A 227 -3.11 -16.16 2.22
C ARG A 227 -4.10 -15.65 3.27
N SER A 228 -4.19 -14.33 3.47
CA SER A 228 -5.14 -13.74 4.41
C SER A 228 -6.58 -14.09 4.05
N PHE A 229 -6.91 -14.08 2.76
CA PHE A 229 -8.23 -14.50 2.26
C PHE A 229 -8.43 -16.01 2.46
N LEU A 230 -7.44 -16.82 2.05
CA LEU A 230 -7.52 -18.28 2.12
C LEU A 230 -7.63 -18.81 3.56
N LEU A 231 -6.99 -18.17 4.54
CA LEU A 231 -7.12 -18.55 5.95
C LEU A 231 -8.54 -18.32 6.47
N CYS A 232 -9.19 -17.23 6.06
CA CYS A 232 -10.58 -17.01 6.40
C CYS A 232 -11.49 -18.05 5.74
N TRP A 233 -11.18 -18.44 4.50
CA TRP A 233 -11.94 -19.46 3.77
C TRP A 233 -11.79 -20.86 4.40
N SER A 234 -10.56 -21.29 4.69
CA SER A 234 -10.26 -22.66 5.14
C SER A 234 -10.56 -22.89 6.62
N LEU A 235 -10.39 -21.87 7.48
CA LEU A 235 -10.43 -22.05 8.94
C LEU A 235 -11.70 -21.48 9.62
N HIS A 236 -12.43 -20.57 8.99
CA HIS A 236 -13.64 -19.97 9.61
C HIS A 236 -14.89 -20.85 9.45
N THR A 237 -15.16 -21.41 8.26
CA THR A 237 -16.40 -22.18 8.02
C THR A 237 -16.24 -23.21 6.89
N PRO A 238 -16.04 -24.51 7.20
CA PRO A 238 -15.95 -25.55 6.17
C PRO A 238 -17.30 -25.96 5.54
N GLN A 239 -18.44 -25.46 6.01
CA GLN A 239 -19.78 -25.95 5.62
C GLN A 239 -20.75 -24.92 5.02
N ALA A 240 -20.46 -23.61 5.08
CA ALA A 240 -21.30 -22.58 4.47
C ALA A 240 -20.43 -21.46 3.87
N ALA A 241 -20.30 -21.46 2.55
CA ALA A 241 -19.48 -20.50 1.80
C ALA A 241 -20.03 -19.05 1.81
N SER A 242 -21.18 -18.80 2.46
CA SER A 242 -21.83 -17.50 2.52
C SER A 242 -21.27 -16.56 3.59
N ASP A 243 -20.60 -17.08 4.62
CA ASP A 243 -20.31 -16.32 5.85
C ASP A 243 -18.79 -16.11 5.99
N LEU A 244 -18.20 -15.31 5.11
CA LEU A 244 -16.75 -15.06 5.11
C LEU A 244 -16.42 -13.82 5.95
N ALA A 245 -15.74 -13.99 7.08
CA ALA A 245 -15.32 -12.87 7.94
C ALA A 245 -14.27 -11.93 7.30
N PHE A 246 -13.70 -12.30 6.15
CA PHE A 246 -12.63 -11.51 5.53
C PHE A 246 -13.13 -10.16 5.02
N GLY A 247 -12.55 -9.09 5.56
CA GLY A 247 -12.67 -7.75 5.00
C GLY A 247 -11.32 -7.28 4.41
N PRO A 248 -11.33 -6.46 3.33
CA PRO A 248 -10.11 -5.85 2.81
C PRO A 248 -9.31 -5.06 3.86
N HIS A 249 -9.98 -4.58 4.92
CA HIS A 249 -9.35 -3.91 6.05
C HIS A 249 -8.36 -4.77 6.86
N PHE A 250 -8.41 -6.11 6.73
CA PHE A 250 -7.43 -7.02 7.35
C PHE A 250 -6.02 -6.78 6.79
N LEU A 251 -5.92 -6.29 5.55
CA LEU A 251 -4.64 -6.02 4.87
C LEU A 251 -4.08 -4.63 5.17
N VAL A 252 -4.81 -3.77 5.89
CA VAL A 252 -4.39 -2.39 6.18
C VAL A 252 -3.04 -2.33 6.90
N PRO A 253 -2.82 -3.05 8.02
CA PRO A 253 -1.53 -3.01 8.73
C PRO A 253 -0.37 -3.41 7.81
N PHE A 254 -0.58 -4.44 7.00
CA PHE A 254 0.38 -4.93 6.02
C PHE A 254 0.67 -3.88 4.93
N GLY A 255 -0.37 -3.26 4.38
CA GLY A 255 -0.24 -2.21 3.37
C GLY A 255 0.55 -1.00 3.87
N PHE A 256 0.41 -0.60 5.14
CA PHE A 256 1.24 0.43 5.75
C PHE A 256 2.71 0.02 5.90
N ALA A 257 2.99 -1.24 6.26
CA ALA A 257 4.35 -1.75 6.29
C ALA A 257 4.99 -1.75 4.89
N VAL A 258 4.24 -2.15 3.86
CA VAL A 258 4.66 -2.04 2.46
C VAL A 258 4.94 -0.58 2.10
N ALA A 259 4.06 0.36 2.45
CA ALA A 259 4.27 1.79 2.21
C ALA A 259 5.59 2.29 2.86
N ALA A 260 5.87 1.87 4.09
CA ALA A 260 7.10 2.22 4.79
C ALA A 260 8.35 1.67 4.10
N VAL A 261 8.32 0.41 3.66
CA VAL A 261 9.44 -0.20 2.93
C VAL A 261 9.65 0.48 1.57
N VAL A 262 8.59 0.71 0.80
CA VAL A 262 8.67 1.42 -0.50
C VAL A 262 9.17 2.85 -0.31
N LEU A 263 8.79 3.52 0.77
CA LEU A 263 9.29 4.85 1.10
C LEU A 263 10.80 4.84 1.33
N GLU A 264 11.31 3.89 2.13
CA GLU A 264 12.75 3.75 2.37
C GLU A 264 13.52 3.41 1.09
N ILE A 265 12.97 2.55 0.22
CA ILE A 265 13.53 2.28 -1.11
C ILE A 265 13.62 3.58 -1.92
N GLY A 266 12.55 4.38 -1.94
CA GLY A 266 12.49 5.64 -2.67
C GLY A 266 13.45 6.70 -2.13
N ILE A 267 13.68 6.73 -0.81
CA ILE A 267 14.68 7.59 -0.17
C ILE A 267 16.09 7.12 -0.53
N ALA A 268 16.39 5.82 -0.37
CA ALA A 268 17.71 5.26 -0.65
C ALA A 268 18.12 5.40 -2.13
N ALA A 269 17.16 5.32 -3.05
CA ALA A 269 17.40 5.50 -4.49
C ALA A 269 17.28 6.94 -4.99
N TRP A 270 16.94 7.90 -4.13
CA TRP A 270 16.66 9.28 -4.54
C TRP A 270 15.60 9.38 -5.66
N SER A 271 14.69 8.41 -5.72
CA SER A 271 13.68 8.31 -6.78
C SER A 271 12.38 8.97 -6.34
N ARG A 272 12.08 10.15 -6.90
CA ARG A 272 10.82 10.86 -6.64
C ARG A 272 9.59 10.02 -7.00
N ARG A 273 9.65 9.24 -8.08
CA ARG A 273 8.52 8.38 -8.51
C ARG A 273 8.22 7.31 -7.46
N THR A 274 9.25 6.68 -6.91
CA THR A 274 9.10 5.66 -5.87
C THR A 274 8.60 6.26 -4.56
N GLN A 275 9.06 7.46 -4.20
CA GLN A 275 8.55 8.20 -3.05
C GLN A 275 7.06 8.56 -3.23
N LEU A 276 6.66 9.04 -4.41
CA LEU A 276 5.26 9.34 -4.72
C LEU A 276 4.40 8.07 -4.66
N LEU A 277 4.88 6.95 -5.20
CA LEU A 277 4.20 5.67 -5.09
C LEU A 277 4.00 5.27 -3.61
N ALA A 278 5.04 5.41 -2.78
CA ALA A 278 4.95 5.16 -1.34
C ALA A 278 3.93 6.05 -0.63
N LEU A 279 3.80 7.32 -1.05
CA LEU A 279 2.78 8.24 -0.50
C LEU A 279 1.36 7.91 -1.00
N ALA A 280 1.21 7.24 -2.14
CA ALA A 280 -0.08 6.82 -2.67
C ALA A 280 -0.61 5.53 -2.00
N VAL A 281 0.27 4.63 -1.54
CA VAL A 281 -0.12 3.37 -0.89
C VAL A 281 -1.02 3.60 0.35
N PRO A 282 -0.71 4.51 1.30
CA PRO A 282 -1.61 4.85 2.41
C PRO A 282 -3.02 5.26 1.99
N VAL A 283 -3.16 6.01 0.89
CA VAL A 283 -4.47 6.41 0.36
C VAL A 283 -5.23 5.17 -0.11
N GLY A 284 -4.55 4.29 -0.85
CA GLY A 284 -5.11 3.01 -1.27
C GLY A 284 -5.53 2.14 -0.08
N THR A 285 -4.72 2.06 0.98
CA THR A 285 -5.07 1.27 2.18
C THR A 285 -6.24 1.87 2.95
N VAL A 286 -6.34 3.20 3.06
CA VAL A 286 -7.50 3.86 3.67
C VAL A 286 -8.76 3.61 2.83
N ALA A 287 -8.66 3.68 1.50
CA ALA A 287 -9.78 3.36 0.62
C ALA A 287 -10.20 1.89 0.78
N LEU A 288 -9.26 0.95 0.81
CA LEU A 288 -9.54 -0.47 1.07
C LEU A 288 -10.22 -0.69 2.42
N ALA A 289 -9.87 0.08 3.45
CA ALA A 289 -10.53 -0.02 4.76
C ALA A 289 -12.01 0.38 4.74
N GLY A 290 -12.42 1.22 3.77
CA GLY A 290 -13.81 1.62 3.55
C GLY A 290 -14.60 0.68 2.62
N LEU A 291 -13.93 -0.29 1.98
CA LEU A 291 -14.53 -1.19 0.98
C LEU A 291 -14.79 -2.58 1.55
N GLY A 292 -15.75 -3.28 0.95
CA GLY A 292 -16.00 -4.69 1.25
C GLY A 292 -16.69 -4.96 2.59
N HIS A 293 -17.47 -4.00 3.09
CA HIS A 293 -18.35 -4.23 4.22
C HIS A 293 -19.51 -5.14 3.79
N GLN A 294 -19.59 -6.34 4.38
CA GLN A 294 -20.65 -7.31 4.11
C GLN A 294 -21.83 -7.09 5.07
N PRO A 295 -23.07 -7.39 4.64
CA PRO A 295 -24.24 -7.28 5.51
C PRO A 295 -24.33 -8.41 6.54
N ASP A 296 -23.43 -9.39 6.51
CA ASP A 296 -23.46 -10.57 7.38
C ASP A 296 -23.37 -10.20 8.86
N GLU A 297 -24.09 -10.96 9.69
CA GLU A 297 -24.21 -10.68 11.12
C GLU A 297 -22.87 -10.85 11.85
N VAL A 298 -22.14 -11.93 11.57
CA VAL A 298 -20.80 -12.20 12.12
C VAL A 298 -19.81 -11.09 11.80
N TYR A 299 -19.86 -10.57 10.55
CA TYR A 299 -18.99 -9.48 10.12
C TYR A 299 -19.32 -8.16 10.85
N ARG A 300 -20.61 -7.85 11.00
CA ARG A 300 -21.06 -6.66 11.75
C ARG A 300 -20.72 -6.73 13.23
N GLU A 301 -20.86 -7.90 13.85
CA GLU A 301 -20.47 -8.15 15.23
C GLU A 301 -18.97 -7.89 15.42
N PHE A 302 -18.12 -8.49 14.57
CA PHE A 302 -16.67 -8.26 14.59
C PHE A 302 -16.31 -6.78 14.47
N LEU A 303 -16.96 -6.03 13.57
CA LEU A 303 -16.72 -4.59 13.44
C LEU A 303 -17.12 -3.81 14.69
N GLY A 304 -18.17 -4.24 15.40
CA GLY A 304 -18.54 -3.73 16.71
C GLY A 304 -17.42 -3.92 17.73
N HIS A 305 -16.90 -5.15 17.85
CA HIS A 305 -15.77 -5.46 18.73
C HIS A 305 -14.50 -4.68 18.35
N PHE A 306 -14.21 -4.58 17.05
CA PHE A 306 -13.08 -3.83 16.52
C PHE A 306 -13.17 -2.35 16.93
N ALA A 307 -14.33 -1.72 16.69
CA ALA A 307 -14.55 -0.32 17.03
C ALA A 307 -14.49 -0.06 18.54
N ALA A 308 -15.05 -0.98 19.34
CA ALA A 308 -14.98 -0.90 20.81
C ALA A 308 -13.55 -1.00 21.33
N ARG A 309 -12.73 -1.91 20.77
CA ARG A 309 -11.37 -2.19 21.25
C ARG A 309 -10.33 -1.19 20.77
N LEU A 310 -10.44 -0.71 19.54
CA LEU A 310 -9.48 0.22 18.93
C LEU A 310 -9.95 1.69 18.93
N GLY A 311 -11.16 1.96 19.43
CA GLY A 311 -11.70 3.31 19.57
C GLY A 311 -12.20 3.93 18.26
N GLY A 312 -12.41 3.13 17.21
CA GLY A 312 -13.02 3.59 15.95
C GLY A 312 -13.09 2.51 14.86
N THR A 313 -13.86 2.79 13.82
CA THR A 313 -13.99 1.90 12.64
C THR A 313 -12.64 1.67 11.95
N PRO A 314 -12.50 0.58 11.16
CA PRO A 314 -11.29 0.33 10.39
C PRO A 314 -10.88 1.50 9.50
N LEU A 315 -11.85 2.19 8.89
CA LEU A 315 -11.60 3.39 8.09
C LEU A 315 -10.96 4.52 8.91
N PHE A 316 -11.51 4.82 10.09
CA PHE A 316 -10.98 5.86 10.98
C PHE A 316 -9.57 5.52 11.48
N VAL A 317 -9.36 4.28 11.96
CA VAL A 317 -8.06 3.81 12.44
C VAL A 317 -7.00 3.86 11.32
N SER A 318 -7.37 3.47 10.09
CA SER A 318 -6.50 3.57 8.92
C SER A 318 -6.10 5.02 8.61
N LEU A 319 -7.03 5.96 8.76
CA LEU A 319 -6.78 7.37 8.51
C LEU A 319 -5.86 7.99 9.57
N VAL A 320 -6.01 7.59 10.83
CA VAL A 320 -5.08 7.95 11.91
C VAL A 320 -3.68 7.38 11.62
N ALA A 321 -3.58 6.12 11.20
CA ALA A 321 -2.31 5.51 10.79
C ALA A 321 -1.67 6.23 9.59
N ALA A 322 -2.47 6.61 8.58
CA ALA A 322 -2.02 7.41 7.43
C ALA A 322 -1.48 8.78 7.86
N THR A 323 -2.16 9.43 8.81
CA THR A 323 -1.70 10.70 9.40
C THR A 323 -0.32 10.52 10.04
N GLY A 324 -0.12 9.48 10.85
CA GLY A 324 1.18 9.15 11.44
C GLY A 324 2.26 8.86 10.39
N PHE A 325 1.93 8.08 9.35
CA PHE A 325 2.84 7.78 8.24
C PHE A 325 3.29 9.04 7.50
N TYR A 326 2.35 9.92 7.12
CA TYR A 326 2.67 11.15 6.42
C TYR A 326 3.48 12.12 7.28
N LEU A 327 3.22 12.16 8.60
CA LEU A 327 4.03 12.94 9.53
C LEU A 327 5.49 12.45 9.55
N ILE A 328 5.70 11.13 9.66
CA ILE A 328 7.05 10.53 9.62
C ILE A 328 7.75 10.84 8.29
N ALA A 329 7.04 10.70 7.17
CA ALA A 329 7.56 11.03 5.84
C ALA A 329 7.89 12.53 5.70
N ALA A 330 7.07 13.42 6.28
CA ALA A 330 7.28 14.85 6.28
C ALA A 330 8.51 15.25 7.13
N VAL A 331 8.71 14.63 8.30
CA VAL A 331 9.91 14.80 9.14
C VAL A 331 11.17 14.39 8.36
N ARG A 332 11.07 13.34 7.54
CA ARG A 332 12.13 12.88 6.63
C ARG A 332 12.26 13.70 5.34
N ARG A 333 11.55 14.84 5.26
CA ARG A 333 11.61 15.81 4.14
C ARG A 333 11.23 15.23 2.78
N VAL A 334 10.35 14.22 2.76
CA VAL A 334 9.82 13.65 1.51
C VAL A 334 8.89 14.68 0.84
N PRO A 335 9.03 14.96 -0.46
CA PRO A 335 8.16 15.91 -1.16
C PRO A 335 6.70 15.46 -1.09
N LEU A 336 5.76 16.41 -0.96
CA LEU A 336 4.31 16.20 -0.80
C LEU A 336 3.84 15.47 0.47
N ALA A 337 4.74 14.89 1.27
CA ALA A 337 4.33 14.18 2.49
C ALA A 337 3.61 15.10 3.49
N PHE A 338 4.02 16.36 3.58
CA PHE A 338 3.34 17.35 4.42
C PHE A 338 1.94 17.68 3.92
N ASP A 339 1.74 17.76 2.60
CA ASP A 339 0.43 18.00 2.02
C ASP A 339 -0.50 16.80 2.28
N GLY A 340 0.03 15.58 2.16
CA GLY A 340 -0.65 14.36 2.56
C GLY A 340 -1.02 14.34 4.05
N PHE A 341 -0.13 14.81 4.93
CA PHE A 341 -0.40 14.94 6.36
C PHE A 341 -1.57 15.89 6.65
N VAL A 342 -1.54 17.11 6.10
CA VAL A 342 -2.62 18.09 6.27
C VAL A 342 -3.94 17.54 5.74
N LEU A 343 -3.92 16.90 4.57
CA LEU A 343 -5.10 16.29 3.97
C LEU A 343 -5.65 15.15 4.83
N ALA A 344 -4.79 14.29 5.39
CA ALA A 344 -5.20 13.20 6.26
C ALA A 344 -5.83 13.72 7.57
N VAL A 345 -5.24 14.74 8.19
CA VAL A 345 -5.84 15.41 9.36
C VAL A 345 -7.19 16.04 9.00
N ALA A 346 -7.29 16.75 7.88
CA ALA A 346 -8.54 17.33 7.42
C ALA A 346 -9.61 16.25 7.16
N ALA A 347 -9.23 15.10 6.60
CA ALA A 347 -10.15 14.00 6.37
C ALA A 347 -10.72 13.42 7.68
N THR A 348 -9.97 13.45 8.80
CA THR A 348 -10.51 13.04 10.13
C THR A 348 -11.61 13.98 10.66
N ALA A 349 -11.80 15.14 10.03
CA ALA A 349 -12.94 16.00 10.31
C ALA A 349 -14.25 15.50 9.69
N ILE A 350 -14.17 14.73 8.62
CA ILE A 350 -15.32 14.20 7.88
C ILE A 350 -15.59 12.75 8.30
N VAL A 351 -14.52 11.96 8.40
CA VAL A 351 -14.56 10.56 8.81
C VAL A 351 -14.53 10.48 10.34
N GLY A 352 -15.68 10.14 10.93
CA GLY A 352 -15.82 9.96 12.37
C GLY A 352 -15.42 8.55 12.84
N PRO A 353 -15.26 8.34 14.16
CA PRO A 353 -14.97 7.02 14.73
C PRO A 353 -16.04 5.94 14.46
N HIS A 354 -17.23 6.35 14.04
CA HIS A 354 -18.35 5.46 13.70
C HIS A 354 -18.67 5.40 12.20
N SER A 355 -17.91 6.11 11.35
CA SER A 355 -18.13 6.09 9.90
C SER A 355 -17.61 4.77 9.32
N LEU A 356 -18.52 3.94 8.79
CA LEU A 356 -18.18 2.68 8.14
C LEU A 356 -17.83 2.91 6.67
N TRP A 357 -18.65 3.71 5.98
CA TRP A 357 -18.47 4.02 4.56
C TRP A 357 -17.88 5.42 4.36
N LEU A 358 -17.22 5.63 3.22
CA LEU A 358 -16.80 6.97 2.77
C LEU A 358 -17.99 7.92 2.58
N ASN A 359 -19.18 7.39 2.34
CA ASN A 359 -20.42 8.16 2.18
C ASN A 359 -21.13 8.46 3.51
N ASP A 360 -20.75 7.78 4.61
CA ASP A 360 -21.28 8.03 5.96
C ASP A 360 -20.58 9.21 6.64
N ALA A 361 -20.28 10.24 5.86
CA ALA A 361 -19.62 11.45 6.34
C ALA A 361 -20.48 12.07 7.44
N THR A 362 -20.00 11.98 8.69
CA THR A 362 -20.61 12.66 9.83
C THR A 362 -20.50 14.17 9.65
N GLY A 363 -21.34 14.94 10.35
CA GLY A 363 -21.21 16.40 10.39
C GLY A 363 -19.77 16.82 10.68
N VAL A 364 -19.26 17.80 9.94
CA VAL A 364 -17.85 18.22 9.96
C VAL A 364 -17.40 18.54 11.39
N ARG A 365 -16.45 17.75 11.91
CA ARG A 365 -15.89 17.93 13.25
C ARG A 365 -14.95 19.13 13.25
N VAL A 366 -15.28 20.13 14.06
CA VAL A 366 -14.56 21.41 14.17
C VAL A 366 -13.09 21.23 14.56
N ALA A 367 -12.82 20.41 15.59
CA ALA A 367 -11.48 20.26 16.15
C ALA A 367 -10.40 19.78 15.16
N PRO A 368 -10.57 18.65 14.44
CA PRO A 368 -9.57 18.20 13.46
C PRO A 368 -9.42 19.16 12.27
N LEU A 369 -10.49 19.82 11.83
CA LEU A 369 -10.41 20.81 10.75
C LEU A 369 -9.62 22.04 11.18
N ALA A 370 -9.88 22.56 12.38
CA ALA A 370 -9.13 23.67 12.95
C ALA A 370 -7.64 23.30 13.12
N ALA A 371 -7.33 22.07 13.53
CA ALA A 371 -5.96 21.57 13.62
C ALA A 371 -5.27 21.53 12.24
N ALA A 372 -5.93 20.99 11.21
CA ALA A 372 -5.39 20.94 9.84
C ALA A 372 -5.10 22.34 9.29
N VAL A 373 -6.04 23.28 9.46
CA VAL A 373 -5.88 24.68 9.05
C VAL A 373 -4.74 25.36 9.80
N SER A 374 -4.67 25.19 11.12
CA SER A 374 -3.63 25.81 11.96
C SER A 374 -2.23 25.33 11.56
N VAL A 375 -2.08 24.03 11.32
CA VAL A 375 -0.82 23.44 10.85
C VAL A 375 -0.46 23.95 9.45
N ALA A 376 -1.42 23.99 8.52
CA ALA A 376 -1.19 24.46 7.16
C ALA A 376 -0.76 25.93 7.13
N VAL A 377 -1.43 26.80 7.89
CA VAL A 377 -1.09 28.24 8.02
C VAL A 377 0.30 28.41 8.63
N THR A 378 0.60 27.72 9.74
CA THR A 378 1.90 27.83 10.42
C THR A 378 3.04 27.48 9.48
N VAL A 379 2.92 26.38 8.74
CA VAL A 379 3.97 25.96 7.81
C VAL A 379 4.07 26.88 6.59
N ALA A 380 2.95 27.38 6.07
CA ALA A 380 2.95 28.33 4.97
C ALA A 380 3.63 29.66 5.36
N LEU A 381 3.43 30.11 6.61
CA LEU A 381 4.13 31.28 7.18
C LEU A 381 5.64 31.03 7.33
N VAL A 382 6.04 29.88 7.87
CA VAL A 382 7.46 29.52 8.07
C VAL A 382 8.19 29.36 6.73
N ARG A 383 7.54 28.76 5.72
CA ARG A 383 8.14 28.51 4.40
C ARG A 383 7.97 29.68 3.42
N ARG A 384 7.20 30.72 3.79
CA ARG A 384 6.86 31.86 2.93
C ARG A 384 6.23 31.45 1.59
N ASP A 385 5.42 30.38 1.59
CA ASP A 385 4.75 29.88 0.40
C ASP A 385 3.35 30.52 0.28
N GLY A 386 3.25 31.54 -0.58
CA GLY A 386 2.02 32.32 -0.75
C GLY A 386 0.83 31.51 -1.28
N TRP A 387 1.08 30.46 -2.07
CA TRP A 387 0.00 29.62 -2.61
C TRP A 387 -0.67 28.79 -1.53
N ARG A 388 0.15 28.19 -0.64
CA ARG A 388 -0.35 27.43 0.52
C ARG A 388 -1.13 28.31 1.49
N LEU A 389 -0.68 29.56 1.70
CA LEU A 389 -1.39 30.55 2.51
C LEU A 389 -2.76 30.88 1.93
N LEU A 390 -2.87 31.04 0.61
CA LEU A 390 -4.17 31.27 -0.04
C LEU A 390 -5.11 30.08 0.11
N LEU A 391 -4.63 28.86 -0.13
CA LEU A 391 -5.44 27.64 0.02
C LEU A 391 -5.88 27.42 1.47
N ALA A 392 -4.97 27.55 2.43
CA ALA A 392 -5.31 27.42 3.85
C ALA A 392 -6.28 28.52 4.29
N GLY A 393 -6.06 29.76 3.83
CA GLY A 393 -6.94 30.90 4.09
C GLY A 393 -8.33 30.75 3.49
N SER A 394 -8.45 30.22 2.26
CA SER A 394 -9.76 30.00 1.63
C SER A 394 -10.56 28.91 2.32
N VAL A 395 -9.90 27.81 2.72
CA VAL A 395 -10.54 26.74 3.52
C VAL A 395 -10.97 27.27 4.89
N ALA A 396 -10.12 28.04 5.57
CA ALA A 396 -10.46 28.67 6.85
C ALA A 396 -11.64 29.63 6.72
N ALA A 397 -11.65 30.46 5.67
CA ALA A 397 -12.73 31.42 5.42
C ALA A 397 -14.05 30.72 5.08
N ALA A 398 -14.03 29.67 4.25
CA ALA A 398 -15.21 28.88 3.94
C ALA A 398 -15.79 28.21 5.19
N TRP A 399 -14.92 27.66 6.04
CA TRP A 399 -15.33 27.03 7.29
C TRP A 399 -15.91 28.02 8.30
N LEU A 400 -15.25 29.17 8.52
CA LEU A 400 -15.76 30.24 9.38
C LEU A 400 -17.07 30.81 8.83
N GLY A 401 -17.21 30.92 7.51
CA GLY A 401 -18.45 31.33 6.84
C GLY A 401 -19.59 30.35 7.09
N HIS A 402 -19.33 29.04 6.99
CA HIS A 402 -20.34 28.01 7.29
C HIS A 402 -20.75 28.03 8.78
N LEU A 403 -19.79 28.13 9.70
CA LEU A 403 -20.07 28.26 11.14
C LEU A 403 -20.85 29.54 11.45
N GLY A 404 -20.45 30.66 10.86
CA GLY A 404 -21.12 31.94 11.00
C GLY A 404 -22.55 31.88 10.46
N TRP A 405 -22.78 31.24 9.32
CA TRP A 405 -24.11 31.04 8.74
C TRP A 405 -25.00 30.16 9.63
N TRP A 406 -24.46 29.05 10.15
CA TRP A 406 -25.19 28.18 11.05
C TRP A 406 -25.56 28.90 12.35
N GLY A 407 -24.61 29.59 12.97
CA GLY A 407 -24.85 30.38 14.19
C GLY A 407 -25.85 31.53 13.96
N TYR A 408 -25.75 32.21 12.81
CA TYR A 408 -26.71 33.22 12.39
C TYR A 408 -28.12 32.63 12.23
N ARG A 409 -28.27 31.47 11.60
CA ARG A 409 -29.57 30.80 11.47
C ARG A 409 -30.21 30.52 12.83
N VAL A 410 -29.43 30.02 13.79
CA VAL A 410 -29.91 29.75 15.15
C VAL A 410 -30.28 31.04 15.88
N LEU A 411 -29.45 32.09 15.80
CA LEU A 411 -29.74 33.38 16.43
C LEU A 411 -30.94 34.10 15.79
N ARG A 412 -31.13 33.94 14.48
CA ARG A 412 -32.21 34.58 13.73
C ARG A 412 -33.59 34.16 14.23
N GLU A 413 -33.72 32.94 14.75
CA GLU A 413 -34.97 32.46 15.35
C GLU A 413 -35.28 33.15 16.70
N GLN A 414 -34.28 33.75 17.35
CA GLN A 414 -34.41 34.35 18.69
C GLN A 414 -34.40 35.89 18.67
N VAL A 415 -33.79 36.51 17.66
CA VAL A 415 -33.57 37.96 17.62
C VAL A 415 -34.17 38.57 16.36
N ALA A 416 -35.31 39.26 16.51
CA ALA A 416 -35.92 40.03 15.43
C ALA A 416 -35.00 41.17 14.98
N GLY A 417 -34.76 41.28 13.66
CA GLY A 417 -33.95 42.35 13.07
C GLY A 417 -32.45 42.03 12.88
N LEU A 418 -32.00 40.82 13.23
CA LEU A 418 -30.63 40.36 12.99
C LEU A 418 -30.19 40.52 11.53
N ASP A 419 -31.10 40.29 10.58
CA ASP A 419 -30.87 40.40 9.14
C ASP A 419 -30.32 41.77 8.72
N TYR A 420 -30.80 42.85 9.34
CA TYR A 420 -30.36 44.22 9.05
C TYR A 420 -28.95 44.50 9.61
N LEU A 421 -28.64 44.00 10.80
CA LEU A 421 -27.31 44.11 11.40
C LEU A 421 -26.28 43.33 10.57
N THR A 422 -26.61 42.12 10.14
CA THR A 422 -25.74 41.30 9.29
C THR A 422 -25.51 41.96 7.92
N ALA A 423 -26.55 42.51 7.30
CA ALA A 423 -26.44 43.24 6.04
C ALA A 423 -25.51 44.46 6.16
N GLY A 424 -25.66 45.25 7.24
CA GLY A 424 -24.77 46.37 7.54
C GLY A 424 -23.31 45.95 7.73
N LEU A 425 -23.09 44.84 8.45
CA LEU A 425 -21.75 44.28 8.69
C LEU A 425 -21.08 43.78 7.40
N VAL A 426 -21.84 43.18 6.48
CA VAL A 426 -21.32 42.67 5.18
C VAL A 426 -21.03 43.81 4.20
N LEU A 427 -21.83 44.88 4.22
CA LEU A 427 -21.63 46.04 3.35
C LEU A 427 -20.35 46.81 3.70
N LEU A 428 -19.90 46.77 4.96
CA LEU A 428 -18.71 47.50 5.42
C LEU A 428 -17.40 47.01 4.76
N PRO A 429 -17.05 45.70 4.73
CA PRO A 429 -15.91 45.19 3.95
C PRO A 429 -16.00 45.50 2.47
N ALA A 430 -17.19 45.41 1.87
CA ALA A 430 -17.39 45.76 0.46
C ALA A 430 -17.07 47.23 0.20
N ALA A 431 -17.53 48.14 1.08
CA ALA A 431 -17.21 49.56 1.01
C ALA A 431 -15.70 49.82 1.17
N VAL A 432 -15.03 49.13 2.09
CA VAL A 432 -13.57 49.20 2.28
C VAL A 432 -12.82 48.70 1.03
N LEU A 433 -13.23 47.58 0.45
CA LEU A 433 -12.62 47.03 -0.77
C LEU A 433 -12.80 47.96 -1.97
N VAL A 434 -13.98 48.56 -2.13
CA VAL A 434 -14.23 49.58 -3.17
C VAL A 434 -13.35 50.81 -2.96
N SER A 435 -13.18 51.27 -1.72
CA SER A 435 -12.27 52.39 -1.37
C SER A 435 -10.80 52.05 -1.68
N LEU A 436 -10.34 50.86 -1.30
CA LEU A 436 -8.99 50.38 -1.58
C LEU A 436 -8.74 50.18 -3.08
N GLY A 437 -9.75 49.75 -3.83
CA GLY A 437 -9.73 49.68 -5.29
C GLY A 437 -9.58 51.06 -5.93
N LYS A 438 -10.41 52.04 -5.51
CA LYS A 438 -10.35 53.43 -5.99
C LYS A 438 -9.01 54.11 -5.70
N SER A 439 -8.39 53.84 -4.56
CA SER A 439 -7.07 54.40 -4.21
C SER A 439 -5.89 53.78 -4.98
N GLY A 440 -6.14 52.77 -5.82
CA GLY A 440 -5.12 51.98 -6.51
C GLY A 440 -4.23 51.14 -5.57
N ALA A 441 -4.52 51.14 -4.26
CA ALA A 441 -3.76 50.37 -3.26
C ALA A 441 -3.84 48.87 -3.56
N LEU A 442 -5.01 48.40 -3.99
CA LEU A 442 -5.25 47.00 -4.34
C LEU A 442 -4.41 46.55 -5.54
N ALA A 443 -4.28 47.39 -6.58
CA ALA A 443 -3.44 47.13 -7.75
C ALA A 443 -1.94 47.21 -7.44
N ARG A 444 -1.51 48.06 -6.49
CA ARG A 444 -0.12 48.09 -6.02
C ARG A 444 0.21 46.84 -5.19
N TRP A 445 -0.68 46.48 -4.26
CA TRP A 445 -0.54 45.29 -3.42
C TRP A 445 -0.52 44.01 -4.25
N ALA A 446 -1.45 43.86 -5.21
CA ALA A 446 -1.50 42.72 -6.11
C ALA A 446 -0.22 42.57 -6.93
N ARG A 447 0.36 43.66 -7.44
CA ARG A 447 1.64 43.61 -8.17
C ARG A 447 2.81 43.18 -7.29
N VAL A 448 2.89 43.69 -6.06
CA VAL A 448 3.92 43.28 -5.09
C VAL A 448 3.75 41.80 -4.71
N TRP A 449 2.51 41.37 -4.54
CA TRP A 449 2.18 40.00 -4.19
C TRP A 449 2.47 39.02 -5.35
N LEU A 450 2.06 39.32 -6.58
CA LEU A 450 2.37 38.52 -7.77
C LEU A 450 3.88 38.36 -7.99
N ARG A 451 4.67 39.42 -7.75
CA ARG A 451 6.14 39.34 -7.82
C ARG A 451 6.74 38.42 -6.75
N ARG A 452 6.12 38.33 -5.57
CA ARG A 452 6.56 37.41 -4.51
C ARG A 452 6.15 35.96 -4.78
N VAL A 453 5.00 35.74 -5.41
CA VAL A 453 4.46 34.39 -5.67
C VAL A 453 5.02 33.77 -6.95
N PHE A 454 5.31 34.56 -7.97
CA PHE A 454 5.86 34.10 -9.26
C PHE A 454 7.21 34.77 -9.56
N PRO A 455 8.26 34.51 -8.77
CA PRO A 455 9.59 35.03 -9.07
C PRO A 455 10.09 34.40 -10.39
N GLY A 456 10.20 35.21 -11.45
CA GLY A 456 10.82 34.83 -12.72
C GLY A 456 9.88 34.53 -13.91
N ARG A 457 8.56 34.76 -13.80
CA ARG A 457 7.62 34.52 -14.92
C ARG A 457 6.95 35.77 -15.50
N ILE A 458 7.23 36.95 -14.96
CA ILE A 458 6.59 38.19 -15.38
C ILE A 458 7.68 39.25 -15.61
N ASP A 459 8.40 39.11 -16.71
CA ASP A 459 8.91 40.26 -17.46
C ASP A 459 7.93 40.50 -18.60
N PRO A 460 6.88 41.31 -18.39
CA PRO A 460 6.01 41.68 -19.49
C PRO A 460 6.81 42.64 -20.34
N VAL A 461 7.23 42.17 -21.51
CA VAL A 461 7.12 42.81 -22.83
C VAL A 461 6.54 44.23 -22.81
N LEU A 462 7.20 45.17 -22.14
CA LEU A 462 6.86 46.60 -22.11
C LEU A 462 7.90 47.45 -22.84
N HIS A 463 8.76 46.80 -23.63
CA HIS A 463 9.74 47.48 -24.48
C HIS A 463 9.27 47.76 -25.92
N VAL A 464 8.00 47.50 -26.29
CA VAL A 464 7.55 47.61 -27.70
C VAL A 464 6.77 48.89 -28.03
N ALA A 465 6.55 49.82 -27.10
CA ALA A 465 5.77 51.05 -27.40
C ALA A 465 6.50 52.37 -27.07
N ARG A 466 7.81 52.43 -27.37
CA ARG A 466 8.54 53.71 -27.54
C ARG A 466 9.49 53.58 -28.73
N GLY A 467 8.90 53.50 -29.91
CA GLY A 467 9.63 53.48 -31.17
C GLY A 467 8.65 53.73 -32.31
N ASN A 468 8.85 54.88 -32.96
CA ASN A 468 8.27 55.34 -34.21
C ASN A 468 6.95 56.13 -34.15
N GLU A 469 7.16 57.43 -34.40
CA GLU A 469 6.33 58.38 -35.16
C GLU A 469 5.11 59.02 -34.50
#